data_AF-A0A6I3T1A6-F1
#
_entry.id   AF-A0A6I3T1A6-F1
#
_cell.length_a   1.000
_cell.length_b   1.000
_cell.length_c   1.000
_cell.angle_alpha   90.00
_cell.angle_beta   90.00
_cell.angle_gamma   90.00
#
_symmetry.space_group_name_H-M   'P 1'
#
loop_
_entity.id
_entity.type
_entity.pdbx_description
1 polymer ?
#
loop_
_entity_poly.entity_id
_entity_poly.type
_entity_poly.pdbx_seq_one_letter_code
_entity_poly.pdbx_strand_id
1 'polypeptide(L)'
;MKAILALVIVASNLLASARAAGEANPFERVFSLISTQKTIGTARARLMSQLAPVCRKSTLPKTEQYKHGNIECITAVGADGFSVSADGDGPVGMLRVSFRGAARCTHVKKVLLANFGKPTIAKGPCSMDWQLKPLSRGGPARYVGFETSTEDNRIHYEIGEEQGP
;
A
#
# COMPACT_ATOMS: atom_id res chain seq x y z
N MET A 1 40.73 -3.82 60.58
CA MET A 1 40.83 -5.27 60.34
C MET A 1 39.47 -5.75 59.86
N LYS A 2 39.41 -6.41 58.69
CA LYS A 2 38.32 -7.25 58.13
C LYS A 2 36.96 -6.53 57.87
N ALA A 3 36.49 -6.32 56.64
CA ALA A 3 36.25 -7.16 55.46
C ALA A 3 34.75 -7.49 55.29
N ILE A 4 34.19 -6.95 54.19
CA ILE A 4 33.36 -7.59 53.15
C ILE A 4 32.03 -8.24 53.56
N LEU A 5 30.91 -7.72 53.01
CA LEU A 5 30.02 -8.52 52.13
C LEU A 5 29.20 -7.62 51.19
N ALA A 6 29.23 -7.97 49.91
CA ALA A 6 28.49 -7.37 48.80
C ALA A 6 27.22 -8.19 48.50
N LEU A 7 26.15 -7.55 47.98
CA LEU A 7 25.18 -8.10 47.00
C LEU A 7 24.19 -6.98 46.58
N VAL A 8 24.35 -6.37 45.41
CA VAL A 8 23.60 -6.64 44.15
C VAL A 8 22.07 -6.59 44.30
N ILE A 9 21.46 -5.48 43.88
CA ILE A 9 20.13 -5.43 43.23
C ILE A 9 20.22 -4.35 42.13
N VAL A 10 20.67 -4.73 40.94
CA VAL A 10 19.85 -4.95 39.72
C VAL A 10 19.09 -3.69 39.27
N ALA A 11 19.67 -3.10 38.22
CA ALA A 11 19.13 -2.04 37.39
C ALA A 11 17.65 -2.28 37.05
N SER A 12 16.78 -1.39 37.52
CA SER A 12 15.35 -1.44 37.24
C SER A 12 14.83 -0.08 36.77
N ASN A 13 15.46 0.55 35.76
CA ASN A 13 14.94 1.79 35.15
C ASN A 13 15.30 1.96 33.66
N LEU A 14 15.35 0.86 32.88
CA LEU A 14 15.48 0.92 31.41
C LEU A 14 14.26 0.33 30.67
N LEU A 15 13.05 0.49 31.22
CA LEU A 15 11.80 0.09 30.57
C LEU A 15 10.81 1.26 30.52
N ALA A 16 11.26 2.39 29.99
CA ALA A 16 10.40 3.50 29.61
C ALA A 16 10.78 4.03 28.22
N SER A 17 10.94 3.15 27.23
CA SER A 17 11.18 3.53 25.84
C SER A 17 10.86 2.38 24.88
N ALA A 18 9.57 2.06 24.68
CA ALA A 18 9.15 1.24 23.51
C ALA A 18 7.62 1.22 23.23
N ARG A 19 6.81 2.14 23.77
CA ARG A 19 5.38 2.25 23.41
C ARG A 19 5.04 3.65 22.92
N ALA A 20 5.74 4.06 21.86
CA ALA A 20 5.36 5.18 21.01
C ALA A 20 5.89 4.99 19.57
N ALA A 21 6.08 3.74 19.13
CA ALA A 21 6.08 3.45 17.70
C ALA A 21 4.63 3.58 17.26
N GLY A 22 4.23 4.81 16.92
CA GLY A 22 2.86 5.16 16.55
C GLY A 22 2.32 4.15 15.54
N GLU A 23 1.12 3.62 15.80
CA GLU A 23 0.41 2.83 14.80
C GLU A 23 0.37 3.66 13.51
N ALA A 24 1.05 3.18 12.48
CA ALA A 24 1.01 3.82 11.18
C ALA A 24 -0.47 4.01 10.80
N ASN A 25 -0.84 5.23 10.44
CA ASN A 25 -2.18 5.58 10.00
C ASN A 25 -2.67 4.50 9.02
N PRO A 26 -3.88 3.91 9.20
CA PRO A 26 -4.36 2.81 8.37
C PRO A 26 -4.25 3.06 6.86
N PHE A 27 -4.46 4.30 6.42
CA PHE A 27 -4.21 4.71 5.04
C PHE A 27 -2.74 4.54 4.65
N GLU A 28 -1.82 5.12 5.42
CA GLU A 28 -0.37 5.10 5.12
C GLU A 28 0.17 3.67 5.10
N ARG A 29 -0.33 2.82 6.02
CA ARG A 29 -0.01 1.40 6.06
C ARG A 29 -0.45 0.70 4.77
N VAL A 30 -1.71 0.85 4.37
CA VAL A 30 -2.25 0.21 3.16
C VAL A 30 -1.53 0.74 1.93
N PHE A 31 -1.40 2.06 1.79
CA PHE A 31 -0.76 2.70 0.65
C PHE A 31 0.70 2.24 0.51
N SER A 32 1.49 2.27 1.58
CA SER A 32 2.90 1.84 1.54
C SER A 32 3.06 0.36 1.17
N LEU A 33 2.11 -0.49 1.57
CA LEU A 33 2.11 -1.91 1.26
C LEU A 33 1.83 -2.19 -0.22
N ILE A 34 0.83 -1.51 -0.80
CA ILE A 34 0.42 -1.73 -2.20
C ILE A 34 1.29 -0.96 -3.19
N SER A 35 1.97 0.10 -2.76
CA SER A 35 2.75 0.97 -3.63
C SER A 35 4.20 0.50 -3.82
N THR A 36 4.40 -0.79 -4.08
CA THR A 36 5.75 -1.38 -4.29
C THR A 36 5.86 -2.07 -5.65
N GLN A 37 7.08 -2.22 -6.15
CA GLN A 37 7.33 -2.98 -7.39
C GLN A 37 6.96 -4.46 -7.30
N LYS A 38 6.79 -5.00 -6.08
CA LYS A 38 6.46 -6.41 -5.83
C LYS A 38 4.97 -6.67 -5.78
N THR A 39 4.14 -5.63 -5.72
CA THR A 39 2.68 -5.78 -5.66
C THR A 39 2.18 -6.62 -6.83
N ILE A 40 2.67 -6.31 -8.03
CA ILE A 40 2.47 -7.15 -9.21
C ILE A 40 3.31 -8.42 -9.09
N GLY A 41 2.70 -9.56 -9.38
CA GLY A 41 3.31 -10.88 -9.22
C GLY A 41 3.21 -11.47 -7.81
N THR A 42 2.82 -10.68 -6.79
CA THR A 42 2.51 -11.23 -5.46
C THR A 42 1.23 -12.03 -5.51
N ALA A 43 1.20 -13.22 -4.92
CA ALA A 43 -0.01 -14.02 -4.80
C ALA A 43 -1.12 -13.26 -4.06
N ARG A 44 -2.36 -13.27 -4.57
CA ARG A 44 -3.49 -12.54 -3.98
C ARG A 44 -3.70 -12.90 -2.52
N ALA A 45 -3.59 -14.18 -2.15
CA ALA A 45 -3.73 -14.62 -0.76
C ALA A 45 -2.69 -13.97 0.17
N ARG A 46 -1.44 -13.81 -0.30
CA ARG A 46 -0.38 -13.12 0.45
C ARG A 46 -0.68 -11.63 0.61
N LEU A 47 -1.09 -10.97 -0.48
CA LEU A 47 -1.49 -9.57 -0.44
C LEU A 47 -2.62 -9.35 0.59
N MET A 48 -3.66 -10.18 0.55
CA MET A 48 -4.79 -10.09 1.48
C MET A 48 -4.37 -10.32 2.94
N SER A 49 -3.44 -11.25 3.20
CA SER A 49 -2.90 -11.48 4.53
C SER A 49 -2.16 -10.24 5.08
N GLN A 50 -1.38 -9.55 4.23
CA GLN A 50 -0.66 -8.34 4.65
C GLN A 50 -1.61 -7.14 4.89
N LEU A 51 -2.71 -7.09 4.13
CA LEU A 51 -3.77 -6.07 4.28
C LEU A 51 -4.65 -6.31 5.51
N ALA A 52 -4.70 -7.52 6.06
CA ALA A 52 -5.43 -7.79 7.30
C ALA A 52 -4.77 -7.09 8.51
N PRO A 53 -5.52 -6.65 9.53
CA PRO A 53 -6.99 -6.76 9.65
C PRO A 53 -7.75 -5.58 9.01
N VAL A 54 -7.07 -4.61 8.39
CA VAL A 54 -7.69 -3.35 7.96
C VAL A 54 -8.44 -3.45 6.63
N CYS A 55 -8.13 -4.46 5.81
CA CYS A 55 -8.92 -4.83 4.65
C CYS A 55 -9.17 -6.34 4.57
N ARG A 56 -10.24 -6.71 3.86
CA ARG A 56 -10.72 -8.08 3.65
C ARG A 56 -11.27 -8.25 2.24
N LYS A 57 -11.48 -9.49 1.80
CA LYS A 57 -12.19 -9.78 0.54
C LYS A 57 -13.59 -9.18 0.62
N SER A 58 -14.07 -8.54 -0.46
CA SER A 58 -15.40 -7.95 -0.47
C SER A 58 -16.47 -9.03 -0.31
N THR A 59 -17.53 -8.66 0.41
CA THR A 59 -18.73 -9.46 0.63
C THR A 59 -19.85 -9.13 -0.35
N LEU A 60 -19.66 -8.09 -1.17
CA LEU A 60 -20.61 -7.67 -2.19
C LEU A 60 -20.77 -8.74 -3.28
N PRO A 61 -21.94 -8.81 -3.95
CA PRO A 61 -22.11 -9.61 -5.15
C PRO A 61 -21.08 -9.23 -6.24
N LYS A 62 -20.64 -10.19 -7.06
CA LYS A 62 -19.63 -9.95 -8.12
C LYS A 62 -20.00 -8.78 -9.04
N THR A 63 -21.28 -8.61 -9.36
CA THR A 63 -21.80 -7.51 -10.20
C THR A 63 -21.52 -6.14 -9.59
N GLU A 64 -21.59 -6.00 -8.26
CA GLU A 64 -21.29 -4.76 -7.55
C GLU A 64 -19.80 -4.58 -7.28
N GLN A 65 -19.04 -5.69 -7.18
CA GLN A 65 -17.58 -5.62 -7.06
C GLN A 65 -16.91 -4.98 -8.28
N TYR A 66 -17.52 -5.01 -9.47
CA TYR A 66 -17.00 -4.28 -10.63
C TYR A 66 -17.02 -2.76 -10.43
N LYS A 67 -17.96 -2.24 -9.61
CA LYS A 67 -18.12 -0.82 -9.33
C LYS A 67 -17.36 -0.38 -8.08
N HIS A 68 -17.41 -1.20 -7.04
CA HIS A 68 -16.89 -0.88 -5.70
C HIS A 68 -15.57 -1.57 -5.36
N GLY A 69 -15.12 -2.48 -6.21
CA GLY A 69 -13.94 -3.28 -5.99
C GLY A 69 -14.21 -4.58 -5.23
N ASN A 70 -13.21 -5.45 -5.25
CA ASN A 70 -13.27 -6.80 -4.67
C ASN A 70 -12.52 -6.92 -3.32
N ILE A 71 -12.11 -5.79 -2.75
CA ILE A 71 -11.52 -5.64 -1.42
C ILE A 71 -12.26 -4.54 -0.68
N GLU A 72 -12.67 -4.82 0.56
CA GLU A 72 -13.29 -3.86 1.48
C GLU A 72 -12.28 -3.51 2.58
N CYS A 73 -12.16 -2.22 2.90
CA CYS A 73 -11.34 -1.75 4.02
C CYS A 73 -12.19 -1.06 5.08
N ILE A 74 -11.68 -0.99 6.31
CA ILE A 74 -12.28 -0.16 7.36
C ILE A 74 -12.27 1.33 6.95
N THR A 75 -13.23 2.10 7.46
CA THR A 75 -13.41 3.52 7.11
C THR A 75 -12.14 4.36 7.28
N ALA A 76 -11.30 4.05 8.27
CA ALA A 76 -10.05 4.77 8.52
C ALA A 76 -9.02 4.67 7.39
N VAL A 77 -9.06 3.60 6.57
CA VAL A 77 -8.23 3.49 5.36
C VAL A 77 -8.71 4.50 4.30
N GLY A 78 -10.01 4.75 4.24
CA GLY A 78 -10.63 5.66 3.29
C GLY A 78 -10.64 5.16 1.85
N ALA A 79 -10.53 3.84 1.62
CA ALA A 79 -10.66 3.26 0.28
C ALA A 79 -12.14 3.14 -0.11
N ASP A 80 -12.58 3.90 -1.10
CA ASP A 80 -13.95 3.88 -1.64
C ASP A 80 -14.14 2.84 -2.75
N GLY A 81 -13.04 2.47 -3.40
CA GLY A 81 -12.99 1.33 -4.30
C GLY A 81 -11.62 0.71 -4.29
N PHE A 82 -11.53 -0.62 -4.17
CA PHE A 82 -10.26 -1.34 -4.15
C PHE A 82 -10.41 -2.66 -4.89
N SER A 83 -9.79 -2.73 -6.07
CA SER A 83 -9.84 -3.86 -6.98
C SER A 83 -8.45 -4.45 -7.17
N VAL A 84 -8.40 -5.78 -7.16
CA VAL A 84 -7.21 -6.56 -7.54
C VAL A 84 -7.62 -7.59 -8.58
N SER A 85 -6.95 -7.64 -9.72
CA SER A 85 -7.06 -8.75 -10.66
C SER A 85 -6.05 -9.84 -10.32
N ALA A 86 -6.51 -11.09 -10.26
CA ALA A 86 -5.71 -12.29 -10.14
C ALA A 86 -6.55 -13.50 -10.56
N ASP A 87 -5.92 -14.49 -11.18
CA ASP A 87 -6.56 -15.77 -11.46
C ASP A 87 -6.66 -16.61 -10.17
N GLY A 88 -7.85 -16.62 -9.57
CA GLY A 88 -8.07 -17.25 -8.26
C GLY A 88 -7.24 -16.60 -7.15
N ASP A 89 -6.38 -17.39 -6.50
CA ASP A 89 -5.39 -16.91 -5.52
C ASP A 89 -3.99 -16.73 -6.14
N GLY A 90 -3.91 -16.72 -7.48
CA GLY A 90 -2.70 -16.51 -8.27
C GLY A 90 -2.09 -15.11 -8.14
N PRO A 91 -1.09 -14.79 -8.97
CA PRO A 91 -0.39 -13.51 -8.91
C PRO A 91 -1.32 -12.34 -9.26
N VAL A 92 -1.10 -11.21 -8.58
CA VAL A 92 -1.76 -9.96 -8.93
C VAL A 92 -1.24 -9.44 -10.26
N GLY A 93 -2.14 -9.25 -11.22
CA GLY A 93 -1.84 -8.65 -12.54
C GLY A 93 -2.14 -7.14 -12.59
N MET A 94 -3.10 -6.68 -11.80
CA MET A 94 -3.44 -5.26 -11.65
C MET A 94 -4.04 -5.01 -10.27
N LEU A 95 -3.75 -3.83 -9.73
CA LEU A 95 -4.36 -3.27 -8.54
C LEU A 95 -4.79 -1.84 -8.85
N ARG A 96 -6.06 -1.53 -8.58
CA ARG A 96 -6.61 -0.17 -8.66
C ARG A 96 -7.32 0.15 -7.35
N VAL A 97 -7.07 1.34 -6.83
CA VAL A 97 -7.73 1.81 -5.60
C VAL A 97 -8.01 3.31 -5.68
N SER A 98 -9.13 3.71 -5.10
CA SER A 98 -9.50 5.10 -4.90
C SER A 98 -9.61 5.38 -3.42
N PHE A 99 -8.80 6.33 -2.93
CA PHE A 99 -8.81 6.78 -1.54
C PHE A 99 -9.46 8.16 -1.42
N ARG A 100 -10.18 8.41 -0.33
CA ARG A 100 -10.60 9.76 0.06
C ARG A 100 -9.41 10.58 0.55
N GLY A 101 -9.46 11.89 0.26
CA GLY A 101 -8.54 12.89 0.78
C GLY A 101 -7.42 13.24 -0.18
N ALA A 102 -7.72 14.08 -1.18
CA ALA A 102 -6.74 14.64 -2.13
C ALA A 102 -5.58 15.38 -1.42
N ALA A 103 -5.83 15.92 -0.22
CA ALA A 103 -4.82 16.55 0.64
C ALA A 103 -3.63 15.61 1.00
N ARG A 104 -3.77 14.29 0.82
CA ARG A 104 -2.69 13.31 1.06
C ARG A 104 -1.70 13.20 -0.12
N CYS A 105 -1.87 13.99 -1.19
CA CYS A 105 -0.99 13.99 -2.36
C CYS A 105 0.51 14.01 -2.01
N THR A 106 0.94 14.89 -1.11
CA THR A 106 2.36 15.02 -0.75
C THR A 106 2.92 13.73 -0.16
N HIS A 107 2.15 13.06 0.69
CA HIS A 107 2.53 11.75 1.26
C HIS A 107 2.60 10.68 0.17
N VAL A 108 1.54 10.57 -0.65
CA VAL A 108 1.46 9.60 -1.75
C VAL A 108 2.64 9.74 -2.70
N LYS A 109 2.89 10.96 -3.16
CA LYS A 109 4.03 11.29 -4.03
C LYS A 109 5.36 10.88 -3.40
N LYS A 110 5.56 11.16 -2.10
CA LYS A 110 6.79 10.77 -1.38
C LYS A 110 7.00 9.25 -1.40
N VAL A 111 5.95 8.47 -1.11
CA VAL A 111 6.02 6.99 -1.11
C VAL A 111 6.32 6.46 -2.52
N LEU A 112 5.64 6.99 -3.54
CA LEU A 112 5.83 6.55 -4.92
C LEU A 112 7.24 6.88 -5.44
N LEU A 113 7.75 8.08 -5.19
CA LEU A 113 9.12 8.45 -5.55
C LEU A 113 10.16 7.57 -4.85
N ALA A 114 9.93 7.19 -3.59
CA ALA A 114 10.82 6.30 -2.87
C ALA A 114 10.83 4.87 -3.45
N ASN A 115 9.68 4.36 -3.88
CA ASN A 115 9.54 2.97 -4.33
C ASN A 115 9.78 2.77 -5.84
N PHE A 116 9.55 3.80 -6.65
CA PHE A 116 9.62 3.73 -8.12
C PHE A 116 10.62 4.72 -8.74
N GLY A 117 11.19 5.64 -7.96
CA GLY A 117 12.11 6.66 -8.47
C GLY A 117 11.40 7.77 -9.24
N LYS A 118 12.12 8.41 -10.18
CA LYS A 118 11.58 9.52 -10.99
C LYS A 118 10.45 9.02 -11.91
N PRO A 119 9.30 9.72 -12.00
CA PRO A 119 8.23 9.37 -12.91
C PRO A 119 8.66 9.51 -14.38
N THR A 120 8.06 8.69 -15.24
CA THR A 120 8.20 8.80 -16.69
C THR A 120 7.46 10.05 -17.19
N ILE A 121 6.27 10.31 -16.64
CA ILE A 121 5.44 11.47 -16.99
C ILE A 121 4.95 12.12 -15.69
N ALA A 122 5.06 13.44 -15.61
CA ALA A 122 4.41 14.24 -14.56
C ALA A 122 3.43 15.21 -15.22
N LYS A 123 2.12 14.95 -15.07
CA LYS A 123 1.03 15.77 -15.64
C LYS A 123 0.68 16.96 -14.74
N GLY A 124 1.11 16.92 -13.49
CA GLY A 124 0.91 17.97 -12.51
C GLY A 124 1.59 17.64 -11.18
N PRO A 125 1.40 18.48 -10.15
CA PRO A 125 2.03 18.27 -8.84
C PRO A 125 1.57 16.95 -8.17
N CYS A 126 0.34 16.53 -8.48
CA CYS A 126 -0.36 15.39 -7.90
C CYS A 126 -0.91 14.42 -8.96
N SER A 127 -0.26 14.34 -10.12
CA SER A 127 -0.59 13.39 -11.18
C SER A 127 0.69 12.94 -11.89
N MET A 128 1.03 11.67 -11.75
CA MET A 128 2.29 11.10 -12.21
C MET A 128 2.14 9.64 -12.65
N ASP A 129 2.88 9.28 -13.69
CA ASP A 129 2.93 7.94 -14.24
C ASP A 129 4.38 7.44 -14.34
N TRP A 130 4.57 6.15 -14.09
CA TRP A 130 5.82 5.42 -14.29
C TRP A 130 5.57 4.28 -15.27
N GLN A 131 6.49 4.14 -16.22
CA GLN A 131 6.65 2.92 -16.99
C GLN A 131 7.78 2.10 -16.38
N LEU A 132 7.46 0.88 -15.99
CA LEU A 132 8.34 -0.04 -15.29
C LEU A 132 8.75 -1.19 -16.21
N LYS A 133 9.96 -1.71 -15.98
CA LYS A 133 10.45 -2.88 -16.70
C LYS A 133 9.57 -4.11 -16.40
N PRO A 134 9.39 -5.03 -17.36
CA PRO A 134 8.76 -6.33 -17.12
C PRO A 134 9.40 -7.11 -15.95
N LEU A 135 8.64 -8.01 -15.32
CA LEU A 135 9.18 -8.91 -14.29
C LEU A 135 10.13 -9.97 -14.86
N SER A 136 9.91 -10.38 -16.10
CA SER A 136 10.70 -11.37 -16.83
C SER A 136 11.08 -10.85 -18.21
N ARG A 137 12.17 -11.36 -18.79
CA ARG A 137 12.61 -10.97 -20.13
C ARG A 137 11.52 -11.32 -21.16
N GLY A 138 11.04 -10.32 -21.89
CA GLY A 138 9.97 -10.47 -22.88
C GLY A 138 8.56 -10.50 -22.30
N GLY A 139 8.40 -10.32 -20.98
CA GLY A 139 7.09 -10.17 -20.35
C GLY A 139 6.43 -8.82 -20.64
N PRO A 140 5.16 -8.64 -20.22
CA PRO A 140 4.44 -7.38 -20.41
C PRO A 140 5.14 -6.23 -19.68
N ALA A 141 5.07 -5.04 -20.28
CA ALA A 141 5.47 -3.81 -19.59
C ALA A 141 4.59 -3.60 -18.36
N ARG A 142 5.10 -2.87 -17.38
CA ARG A 142 4.37 -2.56 -16.15
C ARG A 142 4.18 -1.07 -16.03
N TYR A 143 3.13 -0.65 -15.35
CA TYR A 143 2.87 0.76 -15.11
C TYR A 143 2.46 1.00 -13.66
N VAL A 144 2.72 2.23 -13.22
CA VAL A 144 2.16 2.80 -11.99
C VAL A 144 1.61 4.16 -12.35
N GLY A 145 0.40 4.45 -11.91
CA GLY A 145 -0.22 5.76 -12.05
C GLY A 145 -0.78 6.21 -10.73
N PHE A 146 -0.68 7.51 -10.45
CA PHE A 146 -1.56 8.13 -9.49
C PHE A 146 -2.01 9.50 -9.97
N GLU A 147 -3.23 9.85 -9.59
CA GLU A 147 -3.75 11.20 -9.75
C GLU A 147 -4.64 11.56 -8.57
N THR A 148 -4.67 12.85 -8.23
CA THR A 148 -5.65 13.36 -7.29
C THR A 148 -6.66 14.22 -8.00
N SER A 149 -7.94 13.99 -7.71
CA SER A 149 -9.01 14.88 -8.14
C SER A 149 -9.48 15.70 -6.95
N THR A 150 -9.44 17.02 -7.10
CA THR A 150 -9.92 17.95 -6.06
C THR A 150 -11.43 18.08 -6.08
N GLU A 151 -12.09 17.81 -7.22
CA GLU A 151 -13.54 17.93 -7.39
C GLU A 151 -14.29 16.90 -6.56
N ASP A 152 -13.81 15.65 -6.55
CA ASP A 152 -14.38 14.56 -5.74
C ASP A 152 -13.54 14.24 -4.49
N ASN A 153 -12.49 15.01 -4.22
CA ASN A 153 -11.57 14.88 -3.09
C ASN A 153 -10.96 13.46 -2.98
N ARG A 154 -10.44 12.94 -4.09
CA ARG A 154 -9.90 11.57 -4.16
C ARG A 154 -8.47 11.49 -4.66
N ILE A 155 -7.85 10.37 -4.33
CA ILE A 155 -6.60 9.88 -4.90
C ILE A 155 -6.91 8.58 -5.62
N HIS A 156 -6.66 8.54 -6.91
CA HIS A 156 -6.69 7.32 -7.72
C HIS A 156 -5.27 6.80 -7.84
N TYR A 157 -5.08 5.53 -7.49
CA TYR A 157 -3.81 4.83 -7.61
C TYR A 157 -4.02 3.54 -8.38
N GLU A 158 -3.12 3.28 -9.31
CA GLU A 158 -3.11 2.06 -10.10
C GLU A 158 -1.69 1.54 -10.29
N ILE A 159 -1.55 0.23 -10.27
CA ILE A 159 -0.35 -0.48 -10.68
C ILE A 159 -0.78 -1.74 -11.43
N GLY A 160 -0.12 -2.04 -12.54
CA GLY A 160 -0.50 -3.19 -13.35
C GLY A 160 0.53 -3.59 -14.40
N GLU A 161 0.25 -4.70 -15.05
CA GLU A 161 0.87 -5.09 -16.31
C GLU A 161 0.04 -4.53 -17.47
N GLU A 162 0.71 -3.99 -18.48
CA GLU A 162 0.08 -3.67 -19.76
C GLU A 162 -0.45 -4.97 -20.35
N GLN A 163 -1.74 -5.03 -20.66
CA GLN A 163 -2.26 -6.15 -21.41
C GLN A 163 -1.68 -6.05 -22.82
N GLY A 164 -0.99 -7.10 -23.25
CA GLY A 164 -0.52 -7.20 -24.63
C GLY A 164 -1.69 -7.12 -25.62
N PRO A 165 -1.42 -6.81 -26.89
CA PRO A 165 -2.43 -6.90 -27.94
C PRO A 165 -3.05 -8.29 -28.05
#